data_AF-D4CDA2-F1
#
_entry.id   AF-D4CDA2-F1
#
_cell.length_a   1.000
_cell.length_b   1.000
_cell.length_c   1.000
_cell.angle_alpha   90.00
_cell.angle_beta   90.00
_cell.angle_gamma   90.00
#
_symmetry.space_group_name_H-M   'P 1'
#
loop_
_entity.id
_entity.type
_entity.pdbx_description
1 polymer ?
#
loop_
_entity_poly.entity_id
_entity_poly.type
_entity_poly.pdbx_seq_one_letter_code
_entity_poly.pdbx_strand_id
1 'polypeptide(L)'
;MGKDLKGKELGVGIRQKVDGIYSARYVDKFGKRKELYDRNLSSLKRKLNEAKYNDAIGNVILDDSLTLSVWFDNWLEIYKYNVIRDNTRVYYKQVFKKHIEPLLGHKRLKDITQLHIRALLKELDKQGLQFQTQNKVRVMLLDMYNKAILDNYAVRNPAKGIRLPKHNKRNKRVFSVEEQIDFFDCCKGTFYDNLFTVAVNTGLRQGELCALTWDDIDLEKKEINVEKTLLYQKLEGDTGKTFHINPPKTKTSNRKVPINKQCEIALKKQLIQRNNIISRQSAKPEKGFENLLFTTKYATPICDQILIDAIKKIVNEINSVRSEIEQFEMFTPHCFRHTFATRCFEAGISPKVIQTYLGHSTLQMTMDLYTSVFKHCEEKAISRLSEYFISLEDSREINIEREFEKQI
;
A
#
# COMPACT_ATOMS: atom_id res chain seq x y z
N MET A 1 42.74 33.73 -33.63
CA MET A 1 42.14 33.89 -32.28
C MET A 1 41.67 35.33 -32.13
N GLY A 2 40.66 35.61 -31.29
CA GLY A 2 40.22 36.99 -31.12
C GLY A 2 41.13 37.76 -30.17
N LYS A 3 41.33 39.04 -30.46
CA LYS A 3 42.19 39.96 -29.71
C LYS A 3 41.34 41.02 -29.01
N ASP A 4 41.87 41.59 -27.94
CA ASP A 4 41.31 42.77 -27.28
C ASP A 4 41.68 44.06 -28.04
N LEU A 5 41.13 45.20 -27.63
CA LEU A 5 41.41 46.50 -28.26
C LEU A 5 42.89 46.93 -28.12
N LYS A 6 43.66 46.26 -27.26
CA LYS A 6 45.10 46.48 -27.02
C LYS A 6 45.96 45.41 -27.69
N GLY A 7 45.38 44.52 -28.49
CA GLY A 7 46.09 43.47 -29.25
C GLY A 7 46.40 42.18 -28.48
N LYS A 8 45.95 42.03 -27.22
CA LYS A 8 46.15 40.83 -26.41
C LYS A 8 45.21 39.70 -26.82
N GLU A 9 45.71 38.47 -26.86
CA GLU A 9 44.89 37.31 -27.21
C GLU A 9 43.88 36.96 -26.11
N LEU A 10 42.62 36.78 -26.50
CA LEU A 10 41.49 36.50 -25.59
C LEU A 10 41.06 35.03 -25.60
N GLY A 11 41.54 34.26 -26.58
CA GLY A 11 41.20 32.85 -26.80
C GLY A 11 40.36 32.61 -28.05
N VAL A 12 40.06 31.33 -28.34
CA VAL A 12 39.28 30.92 -29.51
C VAL A 12 37.81 31.30 -29.32
N GLY A 13 37.25 32.05 -30.28
CA GLY A 13 35.84 32.44 -30.29
C GLY A 13 35.48 33.62 -29.39
N ILE A 14 36.45 34.28 -28.73
CA ILE A 14 36.23 35.45 -27.86
C ILE A 14 36.86 36.69 -28.50
N ARG A 15 36.15 37.83 -28.55
CA ARG A 15 36.67 39.12 -29.03
C ARG A 15 36.17 40.27 -28.17
N GLN A 16 36.83 41.42 -28.23
CA GLN A 16 36.34 42.66 -27.63
C GLN A 16 35.75 43.56 -28.73
N LYS A 17 34.57 44.14 -28.48
CA LYS A 17 33.93 45.13 -29.36
C LYS A 17 34.44 46.55 -29.05
N VAL A 18 34.18 47.47 -29.97
CA VAL A 18 34.59 48.90 -29.88
C VAL A 18 33.96 49.59 -28.66
N ASP A 19 32.79 49.15 -28.22
CA ASP A 19 32.07 49.62 -27.02
C ASP A 19 32.64 49.06 -25.70
N GLY A 20 33.74 48.30 -25.74
CA GLY A 20 34.39 47.70 -24.58
C GLY A 20 33.74 46.39 -24.09
N ILE A 21 32.65 45.93 -24.71
CA ILE A 21 31.97 44.68 -24.35
C ILE A 21 32.71 43.49 -24.96
N TYR A 22 32.93 42.44 -24.19
CA TYR A 22 33.46 41.18 -24.70
C TYR A 22 32.33 40.33 -25.29
N SER A 23 32.56 39.74 -26.46
CA SER A 23 31.64 38.76 -27.06
C SER A 23 32.30 37.40 -27.25
N ALA A 24 31.54 36.34 -27.00
CA ALA A 24 31.99 34.97 -27.11
C ALA A 24 31.04 34.16 -27.98
N ARG A 25 31.58 33.45 -28.97
CA ARG A 25 30.81 32.64 -29.92
C ARG A 25 31.08 31.16 -29.71
N TYR A 26 30.02 30.36 -29.76
CA TYR A 26 30.11 28.91 -29.85
C TYR A 26 29.06 28.38 -30.83
N VAL A 27 29.32 27.18 -31.36
CA VAL A 27 28.36 26.44 -32.18
C VAL A 27 27.71 25.43 -31.24
N ASP A 28 26.38 25.44 -31.19
CA ASP A 28 25.63 24.49 -30.40
C ASP A 28 25.63 23.09 -31.06
N LYS A 29 25.20 22.05 -30.34
CA LYS A 29 25.19 20.67 -30.85
C LYS A 29 24.26 20.45 -32.05
N PHE A 30 23.38 21.41 -32.36
CA PHE A 30 22.53 21.42 -33.55
C PHE A 30 23.13 22.21 -34.71
N GLY A 31 24.38 22.65 -34.58
CA GLY A 31 25.09 23.43 -35.59
C GLY A 31 24.71 24.91 -35.64
N LYS A 32 23.88 25.42 -34.71
CA LYS A 32 23.52 26.85 -34.69
C LYS A 32 24.56 27.65 -33.92
N ARG A 33 24.97 28.79 -34.50
CA ARG A 33 25.90 29.72 -33.85
C ARG A 33 25.18 30.55 -32.78
N LYS A 34 25.72 30.58 -31.57
CA LYS A 34 25.25 31.40 -30.44
C LYS A 34 26.34 32.40 -30.04
N GLU A 35 25.94 33.59 -29.62
CA GLU A 35 26.85 34.66 -29.17
C GLU A 35 26.42 35.15 -27.77
N LEU A 36 27.37 35.24 -26.85
CA LEU A 36 27.21 35.71 -25.48
C LEU A 36 27.98 37.02 -25.29
N TYR A 37 27.54 37.85 -24.34
CA TYR A 37 28.12 39.15 -24.07
C TYR A 37 28.35 39.38 -22.58
N ASP A 38 29.47 40.02 -22.22
CA ASP A 38 29.74 40.50 -20.86
C ASP A 38 30.75 41.65 -20.90
N ARG A 39 30.69 42.55 -19.91
CA ARG A 39 31.70 43.61 -19.74
C ARG A 39 32.96 43.08 -19.05
N ASN A 40 32.89 41.94 -18.38
CA ASN A 40 34.01 41.31 -17.69
C ASN A 40 34.43 40.00 -18.40
N LEU A 41 35.69 39.92 -18.82
CA LEU A 41 36.25 38.77 -19.53
C LEU A 41 36.16 37.45 -18.74
N SER A 42 36.41 37.48 -17.43
CA SER A 42 36.34 36.29 -16.57
C SER A 42 34.90 35.80 -16.42
N SER A 43 33.95 36.72 -16.27
CA SER A 43 32.51 36.40 -16.25
C SER A 43 32.06 35.81 -17.59
N LEU A 44 32.52 36.37 -18.72
CA LEU A 44 32.21 35.85 -20.06
C LEU A 44 32.75 34.43 -20.26
N LYS A 45 33.99 34.16 -19.83
CA LYS A 45 34.60 32.82 -19.93
C LYS A 45 33.81 31.79 -19.11
N ARG A 46 33.36 32.14 -17.90
CA ARG A 46 32.49 31.28 -17.09
C ARG A 46 31.17 30.99 -17.80
N LYS A 47 30.49 32.04 -18.31
CA LYS A 47 29.23 31.90 -19.08
C LYS A 47 29.40 31.03 -20.33
N LEU A 48 30.51 31.18 -21.05
CA LEU A 48 30.79 30.37 -22.24
C LEU A 48 31.02 28.90 -21.86
N ASN A 49 31.77 28.61 -20.80
CA ASN A 49 31.98 27.24 -20.34
C ASN A 49 30.69 26.59 -19.86
N GLU A 50 29.87 27.31 -19.10
CA GLU A 50 28.53 26.85 -18.68
C GLU A 50 27.63 26.59 -19.90
N ALA A 51 27.61 27.50 -20.88
CA ALA A 51 26.79 27.33 -22.08
C ALA A 51 27.23 26.13 -22.92
N LYS A 52 28.54 25.92 -23.12
CA LYS A 52 29.08 24.74 -23.82
C LYS A 52 28.80 23.44 -23.05
N TYR A 53 28.91 23.46 -21.73
CA TYR A 53 28.62 22.30 -20.88
C TYR A 53 27.13 21.92 -20.93
N ASN A 54 26.24 22.91 -20.81
CA ASN A 54 24.79 22.71 -20.91
C ASN A 54 24.37 22.20 -22.30
N ASP A 55 25.03 22.70 -23.34
CA ASP A 55 24.78 22.29 -24.72
C ASP A 55 25.29 20.85 -25.01
N ALA A 56 26.46 20.48 -24.49
CA ALA A 56 27.04 19.15 -24.62
C ALA A 56 26.22 18.05 -23.92
N ILE A 57 25.62 18.35 -22.77
CA ILE A 57 24.70 17.43 -22.05
C ILE A 57 23.38 17.26 -22.81
N GLY A 58 23.08 18.22 -23.67
CA GLY A 58 22.06 18.13 -24.67
C GLY A 58 20.70 18.58 -24.18
N ASN A 59 20.15 19.62 -24.84
CA ASN A 59 18.76 20.09 -24.73
C ASN A 59 18.00 19.58 -23.52
N VAL A 60 18.43 20.05 -22.35
CA VAL A 60 17.49 20.24 -21.27
C VAL A 60 16.65 21.40 -21.77
N ILE A 61 15.49 21.10 -22.38
CA ILE A 61 14.42 22.09 -22.43
C ILE A 61 14.01 22.21 -20.96
N LEU A 62 14.81 22.95 -20.19
CA LEU A 62 14.35 23.53 -18.96
C LEU A 62 13.26 24.47 -19.43
N ASP A 63 12.03 23.97 -19.50
CA ASP A 63 10.89 24.86 -19.36
C ASP A 63 11.13 25.56 -18.03
N ASP A 64 11.66 26.77 -18.17
CA ASP A 64 12.16 27.58 -17.08
C ASP A 64 11.02 28.08 -16.17
N SER A 65 9.79 27.69 -16.50
CA SER A 65 8.56 27.94 -15.77
C SER A 65 7.91 26.69 -15.17
N LEU A 66 8.31 25.48 -15.57
CA LEU A 66 7.62 24.24 -15.15
C LEU A 66 7.74 24.01 -13.63
N THR A 67 6.62 24.13 -12.94
CA THR A 67 6.50 23.91 -11.50
C THR A 67 6.29 22.44 -11.16
N LEU A 68 6.57 22.07 -9.91
CA LEU A 68 6.34 20.72 -9.43
C LEU A 68 4.86 20.32 -9.47
N SER A 69 3.92 21.24 -9.21
CA SER A 69 2.48 20.97 -9.30
C SER A 69 2.05 20.66 -10.73
N VAL A 70 2.44 21.48 -11.72
CA VAL A 70 2.13 21.22 -13.13
C VAL A 70 2.76 19.90 -13.58
N TRP A 71 4.01 19.65 -13.17
CA TRP A 71 4.67 18.38 -13.46
C TRP A 71 4.00 17.18 -12.79
N PHE A 72 3.47 17.34 -11.58
CA PHE A 72 2.74 16.28 -10.89
C PHE A 72 1.48 15.85 -11.67
N ASP A 73 0.71 16.81 -12.17
CA ASP A 73 -0.48 16.51 -12.96
C ASP A 73 -0.10 15.77 -14.25
N ASN A 74 0.91 16.27 -14.98
CA ASN A 74 1.43 15.58 -16.18
C ASN A 74 1.97 14.18 -15.85
N TRP A 75 2.71 14.04 -14.76
CA TRP A 75 3.26 12.75 -14.32
C TRP A 75 2.15 11.77 -13.96
N LEU A 76 1.10 12.23 -13.27
CA LEU A 76 0.00 11.38 -12.89
C LEU A 76 -0.82 10.94 -14.10
N GLU A 77 -1.03 11.83 -15.06
CA GLU A 77 -1.80 11.55 -16.27
C GLU A 77 -1.00 10.67 -17.26
N ILE A 78 0.19 11.09 -17.64
CA ILE A 78 0.96 10.43 -18.71
C ILE A 78 1.61 9.14 -18.21
N TYR A 79 2.19 9.15 -17.00
CA TYR A 79 2.99 8.02 -16.51
C TYR A 79 2.24 7.07 -15.58
N LYS A 80 1.10 7.49 -15.01
CA LYS A 80 0.40 6.71 -13.98
C LYS A 80 -1.03 6.32 -14.33
N TYR A 81 -1.71 7.04 -15.24
CA TYR A 81 -3.14 6.83 -15.51
C TYR A 81 -3.48 5.36 -15.79
N ASN A 82 -2.78 4.69 -16.71
CA ASN A 82 -3.00 3.28 -17.06
C ASN A 82 -2.09 2.27 -16.33
N VAL A 83 -1.25 2.75 -15.40
CA VAL A 83 -0.25 1.91 -14.71
C VAL A 83 -0.70 1.56 -13.30
N ILE A 84 -1.46 2.43 -12.65
CA ILE A 84 -1.95 2.23 -11.28
C ILE A 84 -3.47 2.37 -11.22
N ARG A 85 -4.08 1.71 -10.24
CA ARG A 85 -5.53 1.74 -10.01
C ARG A 85 -6.01 3.14 -9.62
N ASP A 86 -7.28 3.43 -9.90
CA ASP A 86 -7.93 4.71 -9.59
C ASP A 86 -7.78 5.11 -8.13
N ASN A 87 -8.05 4.20 -7.19
CA ASN A 87 -7.87 4.49 -5.76
C ASN A 87 -6.40 4.82 -5.40
N THR A 88 -5.43 4.25 -6.12
CA THR A 88 -4.01 4.60 -5.93
C THR A 88 -3.72 6.00 -6.49
N ARG A 89 -4.34 6.39 -7.61
CA ARG A 89 -4.24 7.76 -8.15
C ARG A 89 -4.86 8.78 -7.21
N VAL A 90 -6.04 8.49 -6.65
CA VAL A 90 -6.69 9.32 -5.62
C VAL A 90 -5.77 9.48 -4.40
N TYR A 91 -5.19 8.38 -3.93
CA TYR A 91 -4.23 8.43 -2.82
C TYR A 91 -2.98 9.26 -3.17
N TYR A 92 -2.44 9.15 -4.38
CA TYR A 92 -1.30 9.97 -4.82
C TYR A 92 -1.67 11.46 -4.86
N LYS A 93 -2.85 11.83 -5.37
CA LYS A 93 -3.37 13.21 -5.33
C LYS A 93 -3.47 13.70 -3.88
N GLN A 94 -4.01 12.89 -2.97
CA GLN A 94 -4.11 13.25 -1.55
C GLN A 94 -2.74 13.47 -0.90
N VAL A 95 -1.78 12.55 -1.11
CA VAL A 95 -0.42 12.68 -0.58
C VAL A 95 0.27 13.92 -1.14
N PHE A 96 0.14 14.17 -2.44
CA PHE A 96 0.73 15.34 -3.08
C PHE A 96 0.15 16.64 -2.52
N LYS A 97 -1.18 16.81 -2.56
CA LYS A 97 -1.86 18.03 -2.09
C LYS A 97 -1.64 18.31 -0.61
N LYS A 98 -1.65 17.27 0.23
CA LYS A 98 -1.52 17.43 1.68
C LYS A 98 -0.08 17.63 2.13
N HIS A 99 0.87 16.94 1.50
CA HIS A 99 2.23 16.85 2.03
C HIS A 99 3.30 17.48 1.14
N ILE A 100 3.15 17.48 -0.19
CA ILE A 100 4.22 17.95 -1.10
C ILE A 100 3.94 19.37 -1.59
N GLU A 101 2.73 19.58 -2.11
CA GLU A 101 2.30 20.82 -2.74
C GLU A 101 2.48 22.06 -1.86
N PRO A 102 2.13 22.05 -0.55
CA PRO A 102 2.20 23.25 0.28
C PRO A 102 3.61 23.86 0.35
N LEU A 103 4.65 23.03 0.30
CA LEU A 103 6.04 23.48 0.42
C LEU A 103 6.78 23.55 -0.92
N LEU A 104 6.52 22.60 -1.82
CA LEU A 104 7.31 22.42 -3.04
C LEU A 104 6.51 22.62 -4.33
N GLY A 105 5.18 22.62 -4.29
CA GLY A 105 4.33 22.62 -5.49
C GLY A 105 4.57 23.80 -6.43
N HIS A 106 4.66 25.01 -5.86
CA HIS A 106 4.91 26.25 -6.59
C HIS A 106 6.37 26.41 -7.07
N LYS A 107 7.30 25.58 -6.59
CA LYS A 107 8.71 25.68 -6.98
C LYS A 107 8.92 25.05 -8.36
N ARG A 108 9.78 25.67 -9.16
CA ARG A 108 10.23 25.12 -10.43
C ARG A 108 11.05 23.87 -10.21
N LEU A 109 10.93 22.89 -11.11
CA LEU A 109 11.68 21.63 -11.01
C LEU A 109 13.20 21.86 -10.86
N LYS A 110 13.75 22.84 -11.58
CA LYS A 110 15.18 23.20 -11.52
C LYS A 110 15.63 23.79 -10.17
N ASP A 111 14.71 24.43 -9.43
CA ASP A 111 15.02 25.13 -8.19
C ASP A 111 14.89 24.22 -6.95
N ILE A 112 14.33 23.02 -7.12
CA ILE A 112 14.17 22.08 -6.01
C ILE A 112 15.49 21.34 -5.77
N THR A 113 16.03 21.52 -4.56
CA THR A 113 17.26 20.89 -4.12
C THR A 113 16.97 19.73 -3.17
N GLN A 114 17.98 18.89 -2.94
CA GLN A 114 17.90 17.83 -1.94
C GLN A 114 17.62 18.39 -0.53
N LEU A 115 18.11 19.60 -0.22
CA LEU A 115 17.86 20.28 1.05
C LEU A 115 16.36 20.57 1.24
N HIS A 116 15.66 21.03 0.19
CA HIS A 116 14.22 21.26 0.24
C HIS A 116 13.43 19.98 0.54
N ILE A 117 13.82 18.85 -0.06
CA ILE A 117 13.17 17.56 0.20
C ILE A 117 13.47 17.06 1.62
N ARG A 118 14.69 17.24 2.12
CA ARG A 118 15.02 16.92 3.51
C ARG A 118 14.25 17.78 4.50
N ALA A 119 14.10 19.07 4.22
CA ALA A 119 13.29 19.98 5.03
C ALA A 119 11.82 19.54 5.05
N LEU A 120 11.27 19.15 3.89
CA LEU A 120 9.93 18.57 3.81
C LEU A 120 9.79 17.34 4.71
N LEU A 121 10.68 16.36 4.57
CA LEU A 121 10.60 15.11 5.34
C LEU A 121 10.75 15.36 6.85
N LYS A 122 11.62 16.30 7.25
CA LYS A 122 11.76 16.72 8.64
C LYS A 122 10.48 17.34 9.18
N GLU A 123 9.76 18.12 8.38
CA GLU A 123 8.48 18.71 8.78
C GLU A 123 7.39 17.63 8.94
N LEU A 124 7.34 16.65 8.04
CA LEU A 124 6.44 15.51 8.17
C LEU A 124 6.73 14.69 9.43
N ASP A 125 8.00 14.53 9.77
CA ASP A 125 8.44 13.85 11.00
C ASP A 125 8.00 14.61 12.26
N LYS A 126 8.17 15.94 12.29
CA LYS A 126 7.67 16.81 13.37
C LYS A 126 6.16 16.74 13.56
N GLN A 127 5.41 16.56 12.47
CA GLN A 127 3.96 16.34 12.51
C GLN A 127 3.57 14.93 13.01
N GLY A 128 4.53 14.08 13.36
CA GLY A 128 4.30 12.72 13.84
C GLY A 128 3.88 11.74 12.75
N LEU A 129 4.10 12.06 11.46
CA LEU A 129 3.72 11.16 10.38
C LEU A 129 4.63 9.94 10.34
N GLN A 130 4.03 8.76 10.20
CA GLN A 130 4.76 7.50 10.20
C GLN A 130 5.68 7.33 8.98
N PHE A 131 6.70 6.47 9.14
CA PHE A 131 7.66 6.11 8.10
C PHE A 131 7.01 5.80 6.74
N GLN A 132 5.90 5.07 6.72
CA GLN A 132 5.24 4.68 5.46
C GLN A 132 4.76 5.90 4.66
N THR A 133 4.19 6.89 5.33
CA THR A 133 3.72 8.15 4.72
C THR A 133 4.91 8.98 4.23
N GLN A 134 5.93 9.17 5.07
CA GLN A 134 7.15 9.87 4.70
C GLN A 134 7.85 9.19 3.51
N ASN A 135 7.92 7.86 3.52
CA ASN A 135 8.51 7.07 2.45
C ASN A 135 7.68 7.14 1.17
N LYS A 136 6.35 7.24 1.26
CA LYS A 136 5.49 7.46 0.10
C LYS A 136 5.81 8.80 -0.57
N VAL A 137 5.91 9.87 0.20
CA VAL A 137 6.32 11.21 -0.29
C VAL A 137 7.68 11.14 -1.00
N ARG A 138 8.67 10.54 -0.34
CA ARG A 138 10.02 10.35 -0.90
C ARG A 138 10.00 9.56 -2.22
N VAL A 139 9.26 8.44 -2.26
CA VAL A 139 9.17 7.58 -3.45
C VAL A 139 8.46 8.29 -4.61
N MET A 140 7.41 9.06 -4.33
CA MET A 140 6.73 9.86 -5.36
C MET A 140 7.67 10.91 -5.95
N LEU A 141 8.36 11.70 -5.12
CA LEU A 141 9.34 12.67 -5.59
C LEU A 141 10.47 12.00 -6.39
N LEU A 142 10.97 10.85 -5.92
CA LEU A 142 12.00 10.10 -6.64
C LEU A 142 11.52 9.69 -8.04
N ASP A 143 10.32 9.12 -8.16
CA ASP A 143 9.78 8.68 -9.44
C ASP A 143 9.45 9.86 -10.36
N MET A 144 8.82 10.92 -9.84
CA MET A 144 8.54 12.15 -10.58
C MET A 144 9.81 12.74 -11.22
N TYR A 145 10.90 12.83 -10.46
CA TYR A 145 12.17 13.35 -10.98
C TYR A 145 12.88 12.38 -11.92
N ASN A 146 12.76 11.07 -11.72
CA ASN A 146 13.28 10.11 -12.69
C ASN A 146 12.59 10.28 -14.05
N LYS A 147 11.27 10.50 -14.06
CA LYS A 147 10.53 10.78 -15.30
C LYS A 147 10.85 12.15 -15.89
N ALA A 148 10.99 13.18 -15.05
CA ALA A 148 11.41 14.50 -15.52
C ALA A 148 12.78 14.48 -16.20
N ILE A 149 13.71 13.64 -15.74
CA ILE A 149 15.03 13.49 -16.38
C ILE A 149 14.90 12.78 -17.73
N LEU A 150 14.09 11.71 -17.81
CA LEU A 150 13.86 11.00 -19.08
C LEU A 150 13.30 11.95 -20.16
N ASP A 151 12.44 12.88 -19.77
CA ASP A 151 11.84 13.87 -20.68
C ASP A 151 12.66 15.16 -20.80
N ASN A 152 13.87 15.20 -20.23
CA ASN A 152 14.77 16.36 -20.26
C ASN A 152 14.23 17.64 -19.60
N TYR A 153 13.27 17.52 -18.67
CA TYR A 153 12.79 18.61 -17.81
C TYR A 153 13.66 18.84 -16.57
N ALA A 154 14.50 17.87 -16.20
CA ALA A 154 15.43 17.98 -15.07
C ALA A 154 16.78 17.34 -15.40
N VAL A 155 17.86 17.92 -14.87
CA VAL A 155 19.24 17.42 -15.08
C VAL A 155 19.60 16.33 -14.06
N ARG A 156 19.02 16.41 -12.86
CA ARG A 156 19.35 15.53 -11.74
C ARG A 156 18.13 15.27 -10.89
N ASN A 157 18.17 14.16 -10.15
CA ASN A 157 17.12 13.79 -9.23
C ASN A 157 17.49 14.24 -7.79
N PRO A 158 16.88 15.31 -7.25
CA PRO A 158 17.16 15.80 -5.90
C PRO A 158 16.71 14.82 -4.80
N ALA A 159 15.81 13.89 -5.10
CA ALA A 159 15.35 12.88 -4.14
C ALA A 159 16.28 11.65 -4.06
N LYS A 160 17.18 11.49 -5.04
CA LYS A 160 18.11 10.35 -5.09
C LYS A 160 19.05 10.37 -3.88
N GLY A 161 19.28 9.19 -3.30
CA GLY A 161 20.16 9.03 -2.14
C GLY A 161 19.58 9.48 -0.79
N ILE A 162 18.40 10.08 -0.74
CA ILE A 162 17.74 10.39 0.53
C ILE A 162 17.35 9.08 1.22
N ARG A 163 17.73 8.94 2.50
CA ARG A 163 17.37 7.82 3.38
C ARG A 163 16.48 8.34 4.49
N LEU A 164 15.48 7.53 4.86
CA LEU A 164 14.61 7.80 6.00
C LEU A 164 15.06 6.93 7.18
N PRO A 165 15.04 7.44 8.42
CA PRO A 165 15.26 6.63 9.60
C PRO A 165 14.19 5.53 9.65
N LYS A 166 14.60 4.27 9.77
CA LYS A 166 13.65 3.17 9.97
C LYS A 166 13.19 3.21 11.42
N HIS A 167 11.91 3.47 11.64
CA HIS A 167 11.30 3.14 12.93
C HIS A 167 11.09 1.63 13.02
N ASN A 168 11.12 1.08 14.24
CA ASN A 168 10.83 -0.33 14.50
C ASN A 168 9.49 -0.70 13.85
N LYS A 169 9.47 -1.82 13.10
CA LYS A 169 8.22 -2.38 12.59
C LYS A 169 7.35 -2.70 13.80
N ARG A 170 6.18 -2.07 13.93
CA ARG A 170 5.19 -2.51 14.90
C ARG A 170 4.76 -3.93 14.52
N ASN A 171 4.71 -4.82 15.50
CA ASN A 171 4.12 -6.14 15.31
C ASN A 171 2.67 -5.96 14.90
N LYS A 172 2.23 -6.80 13.96
CA LYS A 172 0.83 -6.79 13.54
C LYS A 172 0.00 -7.34 14.70
N ARG A 173 -1.06 -6.64 15.07
CA ARG A 173 -1.98 -7.10 16.12
C ARG A 173 -2.70 -8.37 15.65
N VAL A 174 -2.76 -9.34 16.55
CA VAL A 174 -3.48 -10.60 16.46
C VAL A 174 -4.16 -10.80 17.81
N PHE A 175 -5.33 -11.44 17.84
CA PHE A 175 -5.96 -11.79 19.11
C PHE A 175 -5.23 -12.94 19.82
N SER A 176 -5.12 -12.84 21.14
CA SER A 176 -4.96 -14.02 21.98
C SER A 176 -6.21 -14.92 21.90
N VAL A 177 -6.16 -16.11 22.48
CA VAL A 177 -7.34 -17.00 22.51
C VAL A 177 -8.42 -16.38 23.39
N GLU A 178 -8.03 -15.82 24.54
CA GLU A 178 -8.89 -15.13 25.51
C GLU A 178 -9.53 -13.90 24.87
N GLU A 179 -8.75 -13.02 24.25
CA GLU A 179 -9.28 -11.83 23.55
C GLU A 179 -10.30 -12.23 22.47
N GLN A 180 -10.04 -13.32 21.74
CA GLN A 180 -10.98 -13.80 20.73
C GLN A 180 -12.29 -14.24 21.39
N ILE A 181 -12.24 -15.00 22.49
CA ILE A 181 -13.43 -15.43 23.24
C ILE A 181 -14.20 -14.20 23.74
N ASP A 182 -13.53 -13.30 24.45
CA ASP A 182 -14.13 -12.09 25.01
C ASP A 182 -14.84 -11.24 23.95
N PHE A 183 -14.18 -11.03 22.81
CA PHE A 183 -14.74 -10.27 21.72
C PHE A 183 -16.00 -10.93 21.16
N PHE A 184 -15.96 -12.23 20.89
CA PHE A 184 -17.10 -12.93 20.27
C PHE A 184 -18.25 -13.20 21.24
N ASP A 185 -17.99 -13.35 22.53
CA ASP A 185 -19.03 -13.45 23.55
C ASP A 185 -19.77 -12.14 23.72
N CYS A 186 -19.07 -11.01 23.79
CA CYS A 186 -19.68 -9.67 23.83
C CYS A 186 -20.37 -9.31 22.51
N CYS A 187 -19.83 -9.77 21.37
CA CYS A 187 -20.38 -9.50 20.05
C CYS A 187 -21.66 -10.29 19.75
N LYS A 188 -21.88 -11.42 20.44
CA LYS A 188 -22.96 -12.35 20.17
C LYS A 188 -24.33 -11.67 20.15
N GLY A 189 -25.09 -11.88 19.08
CA GLY A 189 -26.42 -11.29 18.90
C GLY A 189 -26.43 -9.80 18.53
N THR A 190 -25.28 -9.13 18.45
CA THR A 190 -25.20 -7.80 17.85
C THR A 190 -25.42 -7.87 16.34
N PHE A 191 -25.74 -6.71 15.73
CA PHE A 191 -26.11 -6.66 14.31
C PHE A 191 -25.01 -7.20 13.36
N TYR A 192 -23.73 -7.07 13.72
CA TYR A 192 -22.59 -7.49 12.90
C TYR A 192 -21.90 -8.76 13.42
N ASP A 193 -22.52 -9.51 14.34
CA ASP A 193 -22.02 -10.79 14.88
C ASP A 193 -21.58 -11.77 13.78
N ASN A 194 -22.51 -12.09 12.87
CA ASN A 194 -22.24 -13.02 11.78
C ASN A 194 -21.11 -12.52 10.86
N LEU A 195 -21.01 -11.21 10.64
CA LEU A 195 -19.96 -10.60 9.81
C LEU A 195 -18.58 -10.82 10.42
N PHE A 196 -18.42 -10.51 11.71
CA PHE A 196 -17.14 -10.70 12.39
C PHE A 196 -16.79 -12.17 12.52
N THR A 197 -17.79 -13.03 12.74
CA THR A 197 -17.59 -14.49 12.78
C THR A 197 -17.06 -15.00 11.45
N VAL A 198 -17.63 -14.57 10.33
CA VAL A 198 -17.11 -14.93 9.01
C VAL A 198 -15.71 -14.34 8.79
N ALA A 199 -15.47 -13.10 9.19
CA ALA A 199 -14.17 -12.43 9.03
C ALA A 199 -13.02 -13.22 9.70
N VAL A 200 -13.19 -13.65 10.95
CA VAL A 200 -12.15 -14.38 11.71
C VAL A 200 -11.97 -15.83 11.24
N ASN A 201 -13.01 -16.44 10.66
CA ASN A 201 -12.96 -17.83 10.20
C ASN A 201 -12.47 -18.00 8.76
N THR A 202 -12.34 -16.91 7.99
CA THR A 202 -11.98 -16.97 6.56
C THR A 202 -10.79 -16.08 6.22
N GLY A 203 -10.51 -15.08 7.06
CA GLY A 203 -9.44 -14.11 6.82
C GLY A 203 -9.64 -13.28 5.54
N LEU A 204 -10.87 -13.10 5.06
CA LEU A 204 -11.16 -12.22 3.94
C LEU A 204 -10.75 -10.78 4.27
N ARG A 205 -10.30 -10.04 3.25
CA ARG A 205 -10.10 -8.59 3.41
C ARG A 205 -11.46 -7.93 3.59
N GLN A 206 -11.51 -6.84 4.34
CA GLN A 206 -12.76 -6.11 4.62
C GLN A 206 -13.57 -5.80 3.36
N GLY A 207 -12.94 -5.24 2.33
CA GLY A 207 -13.63 -4.97 1.06
C GLY A 207 -14.11 -6.24 0.33
N GLU A 208 -13.41 -7.37 0.46
CA GLU A 208 -13.85 -8.66 -0.09
C GLU A 208 -15.09 -9.18 0.67
N LEU A 209 -15.03 -9.13 2.01
CA LEU A 209 -16.13 -9.54 2.89
C LEU A 209 -17.39 -8.71 2.67
N CYS A 210 -17.25 -7.38 2.59
CA CYS A 210 -18.37 -6.46 2.35
C CYS A 210 -18.91 -6.53 0.92
N ALA A 211 -18.19 -7.16 -0.02
CA ALA A 211 -18.67 -7.35 -1.39
C ALA A 211 -19.42 -8.67 -1.59
N LEU A 212 -19.36 -9.61 -0.63
CA LEU A 212 -19.96 -10.93 -0.80
C LEU A 212 -21.45 -10.87 -1.09
N THR A 213 -21.89 -11.70 -2.02
CA THR A 213 -23.28 -12.03 -2.31
C THR A 213 -23.54 -13.49 -1.97
N TRP A 214 -24.81 -13.90 -1.89
CA TRP A 214 -25.13 -15.30 -1.59
C TRP A 214 -24.59 -16.27 -2.66
N ASP A 215 -24.60 -15.85 -3.92
CA ASP A 215 -24.10 -16.64 -5.06
C ASP A 215 -22.59 -16.93 -5.01
N ASP A 216 -21.84 -16.21 -4.16
CA ASP A 216 -20.41 -16.47 -3.99
C ASP A 216 -20.13 -17.67 -3.07
N ILE A 217 -21.16 -18.24 -2.42
CA ILE A 217 -21.04 -19.25 -1.38
C ILE A 217 -21.48 -20.62 -1.92
N ASP A 218 -20.55 -21.57 -1.97
CA ASP A 218 -20.81 -22.96 -2.31
C ASP A 218 -20.85 -23.79 -1.03
N LEU A 219 -22.05 -24.06 -0.50
CA LEU A 219 -22.23 -24.83 0.74
C LEU A 219 -21.96 -26.32 0.58
N GLU A 220 -22.06 -26.86 -0.65
CA GLU A 220 -21.76 -28.27 -0.92
C GLU A 220 -20.24 -28.50 -0.86
N LYS A 221 -19.48 -27.64 -1.53
CA LYS A 221 -18.01 -27.66 -1.49
C LYS A 221 -17.43 -27.04 -0.23
N LYS A 222 -18.25 -26.33 0.55
CA LYS A 222 -17.84 -25.57 1.75
C LYS A 222 -16.77 -24.54 1.40
N GLU A 223 -17.02 -23.70 0.41
CA GLU A 223 -16.09 -22.68 -0.06
C GLU A 223 -16.79 -21.34 -0.34
N ILE A 224 -16.04 -20.24 -0.20
CA ILE A 224 -16.41 -18.91 -0.67
C ILE A 224 -15.54 -18.55 -1.87
N ASN A 225 -16.18 -18.17 -2.98
CA ASN A 225 -15.52 -17.64 -4.18
C ASN A 225 -15.27 -16.14 -4.00
N VAL A 226 -14.00 -15.74 -3.98
CA VAL A 226 -13.60 -14.33 -3.76
C VAL A 226 -13.16 -13.72 -5.07
N GLU A 227 -14.04 -12.94 -5.71
CA GLU A 227 -13.80 -12.38 -7.06
C GLU A 227 -14.06 -10.88 -7.17
N LYS A 228 -14.47 -10.25 -6.06
CA LYS A 228 -14.85 -8.83 -6.02
C LYS A 228 -14.47 -8.21 -4.68
N THR A 229 -14.28 -6.89 -4.71
CA THR A 229 -14.06 -6.07 -3.52
C THR A 229 -14.91 -4.80 -3.61
N LEU A 230 -15.51 -4.43 -2.49
CA LEU A 230 -16.25 -3.20 -2.31
C LEU A 230 -15.28 -2.11 -1.87
N LEU A 231 -15.37 -0.94 -2.49
CA LEU A 231 -14.58 0.23 -2.18
C LEU A 231 -15.50 1.43 -1.99
N TYR A 232 -15.36 2.14 -0.87
CA TYR A 232 -16.03 3.42 -0.65
C TYR A 232 -15.05 4.58 -0.84
N GLN A 233 -15.12 5.25 -1.99
CA GLN A 233 -14.18 6.32 -2.36
C GLN A 233 -14.84 7.28 -3.34
N LYS A 234 -14.28 8.49 -3.47
CA LYS A 234 -14.58 9.37 -4.62
C LYS A 234 -13.55 9.09 -5.72
N LEU A 235 -13.96 8.37 -6.76
CA LEU A 235 -13.17 8.13 -7.97
C LEU A 235 -13.44 9.22 -9.03
N GLU A 236 -12.77 9.11 -10.16
CA GLU A 236 -12.91 10.04 -11.28
C GLU A 236 -14.28 9.88 -11.94
N GLY A 237 -14.99 11.00 -12.13
CA GLY A 237 -16.38 11.02 -12.62
C GLY A 237 -17.44 11.10 -11.51
N ASP A 238 -17.07 10.84 -10.25
CA ASP A 238 -18.03 10.89 -9.15
C ASP A 238 -18.27 12.31 -8.63
N THR A 239 -19.51 12.58 -8.22
CA THR A 239 -19.88 13.83 -7.54
C THR A 239 -19.42 13.84 -6.07
N GLY A 240 -19.42 12.68 -5.41
CA GLY A 240 -19.06 12.49 -4.00
C GLY A 240 -18.37 11.15 -3.75
N LYS A 241 -18.15 10.80 -2.48
CA LYS A 241 -17.74 9.42 -2.14
C LYS A 241 -18.92 8.50 -2.42
N THR A 242 -18.68 7.43 -3.16
CA THR A 242 -19.69 6.42 -3.47
C THR A 242 -19.08 5.02 -3.38
N PHE A 243 -19.93 4.00 -3.49
CA PHE A 243 -19.50 2.62 -3.50
C PHE A 243 -19.13 2.17 -4.92
N HIS A 244 -18.07 1.38 -5.02
CA HIS A 244 -17.61 0.78 -6.26
C HIS A 244 -17.28 -0.69 -6.04
N ILE A 245 -17.82 -1.55 -6.89
CA ILE A 245 -17.37 -2.95 -6.98
C ILE A 245 -16.21 -3.00 -7.95
N ASN A 246 -15.08 -3.53 -7.49
CA ASN A 246 -13.89 -3.70 -8.30
C ASN A 246 -13.44 -5.16 -8.29
N PRO A 247 -12.78 -5.64 -9.36
CA PRO A 247 -12.07 -6.90 -9.28
C PRO A 247 -10.88 -6.81 -8.29
N PRO A 248 -10.54 -7.91 -7.61
CA PRO A 248 -9.45 -7.99 -6.63
C PRO A 248 -8.10 -7.51 -7.16
N LYS A 249 -7.19 -7.14 -6.24
CA LYS A 249 -5.96 -6.39 -6.57
C LYS A 249 -5.02 -7.10 -7.53
N THR A 250 -4.93 -8.41 -7.40
CA THR A 250 -3.98 -9.26 -8.13
C THR A 250 -4.70 -10.48 -8.69
N LYS A 251 -4.17 -11.12 -9.73
CA LYS A 251 -4.71 -12.40 -10.22
C LYS A 251 -4.79 -13.45 -9.11
N THR A 252 -3.81 -13.46 -8.19
CA THR A 252 -3.78 -14.35 -7.00
C THR A 252 -4.82 -14.00 -5.93
N SER A 253 -5.51 -12.86 -6.05
CA SER A 253 -6.55 -12.48 -5.10
C SER A 253 -7.89 -13.17 -5.43
N ASN A 254 -8.10 -13.56 -6.69
CA ASN A 254 -9.19 -14.45 -7.08
C ASN A 254 -8.90 -15.85 -6.55
N ARG A 255 -9.75 -16.32 -5.64
CA ARG A 255 -9.47 -17.56 -4.90
C ARG A 255 -10.74 -18.15 -4.31
N LYS A 256 -10.64 -19.42 -3.95
CA LYS A 256 -11.62 -20.10 -3.12
C LYS A 256 -11.08 -20.21 -1.70
N VAL A 257 -11.91 -19.85 -0.72
CA VAL A 257 -11.57 -19.92 0.70
C VAL A 257 -12.48 -20.95 1.35
N PRO A 258 -11.92 -22.02 1.96
CA PRO A 258 -12.74 -23.02 2.62
C PRO A 258 -13.42 -22.42 3.85
N ILE A 259 -14.63 -22.90 4.14
CA ILE A 259 -15.39 -22.52 5.33
C ILE A 259 -15.52 -23.70 6.29
N ASN A 260 -15.32 -23.43 7.57
CA ASN A 260 -15.59 -24.40 8.62
C ASN A 260 -17.06 -24.35 9.05
N LYS A 261 -17.45 -25.25 9.97
CA LYS A 261 -18.85 -25.37 10.41
C LYS A 261 -19.38 -24.09 11.07
N GLN A 262 -18.55 -23.39 11.84
CA GLN A 262 -18.93 -22.15 12.50
C GLN A 262 -19.23 -21.04 11.47
N CYS A 263 -18.38 -20.91 10.46
CA CYS A 263 -18.58 -19.97 9.35
C CYS A 263 -19.85 -20.31 8.56
N GLU A 264 -20.07 -21.58 8.23
CA GLU A 264 -21.28 -22.06 7.55
C GLU A 264 -22.57 -21.65 8.29
N ILE A 265 -22.59 -21.82 9.62
CA ILE A 265 -23.73 -21.42 10.47
C ILE A 265 -23.91 -19.90 10.45
N ALA A 266 -22.82 -19.14 10.56
CA ALA A 266 -22.87 -17.67 10.53
C ALA A 266 -23.40 -17.14 9.19
N LEU A 267 -22.99 -17.73 8.06
CA LEU A 267 -23.48 -17.38 6.73
C LEU A 267 -24.99 -17.66 6.59
N LYS A 268 -25.46 -18.81 7.06
CA LYS A 268 -26.89 -19.15 7.07
C LYS A 268 -27.71 -18.18 7.91
N LYS A 269 -27.24 -17.87 9.13
CA LYS A 269 -27.86 -16.86 10.01
C LYS A 269 -27.88 -15.49 9.35
N GLN A 270 -26.79 -15.09 8.69
CA GLN A 270 -26.70 -13.83 7.97
C GLN A 270 -27.72 -13.74 6.83
N LEU A 271 -27.91 -14.81 6.05
CA LEU A 271 -28.90 -14.82 4.97
C LEU A 271 -30.32 -14.58 5.51
N ILE A 272 -30.68 -15.26 6.61
CA ILE A 272 -31.98 -15.06 7.27
C ILE A 272 -32.10 -13.61 7.76
N GLN A 273 -31.07 -13.08 8.41
CA GLN A 273 -31.04 -11.69 8.88
C GLN A 273 -31.20 -10.69 7.72
N ARG A 274 -30.50 -10.91 6.60
CA ARG A 274 -30.61 -10.08 5.39
C ARG A 274 -32.03 -10.07 4.85
N ASN A 275 -32.65 -11.23 4.68
CA ASN A 275 -34.01 -11.33 4.15
C ASN A 275 -35.02 -10.60 5.07
N ASN A 276 -34.82 -10.70 6.39
CA ASN A 276 -35.59 -9.97 7.39
C ASN A 276 -35.34 -8.46 7.41
N ILE A 277 -34.20 -7.97 6.90
CA ILE A 277 -33.92 -6.54 6.77
C ILE A 277 -34.59 -6.01 5.50
N ILE A 278 -34.42 -6.70 4.38
CA ILE A 278 -34.96 -6.29 3.07
C ILE A 278 -36.49 -6.24 3.08
N SER A 279 -37.15 -7.09 3.85
CA SER A 279 -38.62 -7.08 3.99
C SER A 279 -39.17 -5.89 4.82
N ARG A 280 -38.30 -5.11 5.48
CA ARG A 280 -38.74 -3.96 6.31
C ARG A 280 -39.04 -2.77 5.42
N GLN A 281 -40.05 -1.98 5.80
CA GLN A 281 -40.36 -0.70 5.14
C GLN A 281 -39.20 0.31 5.18
N SER A 282 -38.32 0.20 6.17
CA SER A 282 -37.14 1.06 6.31
C SER A 282 -35.96 0.66 5.42
N ALA A 283 -36.04 -0.48 4.71
CA ALA A 283 -35.02 -0.90 3.77
C ALA A 283 -34.95 0.06 2.58
N LYS A 284 -33.73 0.50 2.26
CA LYS A 284 -33.42 1.39 1.15
C LYS A 284 -32.17 0.87 0.43
N PRO A 285 -32.25 -0.31 -0.22
CA PRO A 285 -31.11 -0.87 -0.91
C PRO A 285 -30.63 0.09 -2.00
N GLU A 286 -29.32 0.27 -2.08
CA GLU A 286 -28.70 1.12 -3.09
C GLU A 286 -28.63 0.38 -4.42
N LYS A 287 -28.93 1.09 -5.52
CA LYS A 287 -28.97 0.51 -6.86
C LYS A 287 -27.62 -0.11 -7.23
N GLY A 288 -27.62 -1.38 -7.66
CA GLY A 288 -26.42 -2.15 -7.99
C GLY A 288 -25.76 -2.88 -6.81
N PHE A 289 -26.31 -2.76 -5.61
CA PHE A 289 -25.81 -3.40 -4.38
C PHE A 289 -26.89 -4.18 -3.62
N GLU A 290 -28.02 -4.45 -4.25
CA GLU A 290 -29.20 -5.07 -3.66
C GLU A 290 -28.91 -6.50 -3.16
N ASN A 291 -27.96 -7.17 -3.82
CA ASN A 291 -27.62 -8.58 -3.57
C ASN A 291 -26.49 -8.77 -2.55
N LEU A 292 -25.95 -7.70 -1.97
CA LEU A 292 -24.94 -7.81 -0.91
C LEU A 292 -25.47 -8.63 0.26
N LEU A 293 -24.66 -9.58 0.74
CA LEU A 293 -24.99 -10.46 1.86
C LEU A 293 -24.92 -9.72 3.20
N PHE A 294 -23.88 -8.88 3.34
CA PHE A 294 -23.66 -8.04 4.50
C PHE A 294 -24.03 -6.60 4.17
N THR A 295 -25.03 -6.08 4.87
CA THR A 295 -25.56 -4.73 4.67
C THR A 295 -25.70 -4.01 6.00
N THR A 296 -25.98 -2.70 5.96
CA THR A 296 -26.47 -1.98 7.14
C THR A 296 -27.89 -2.41 7.50
N LYS A 297 -28.42 -1.90 8.62
CA LYS A 297 -29.82 -2.07 9.04
C LYS A 297 -30.85 -1.47 8.05
N TYR A 298 -30.40 -0.73 7.05
CA TYR A 298 -31.21 -0.13 5.99
C TYR A 298 -31.01 -0.82 4.63
N ALA A 299 -30.40 -2.02 4.60
CA ALA A 299 -30.06 -2.75 3.36
C ALA A 299 -29.06 -2.02 2.43
N THR A 300 -28.30 -1.04 2.94
CA THR A 300 -27.27 -0.34 2.16
C THR A 300 -25.89 -0.99 2.33
N PRO A 301 -24.91 -0.71 1.44
CA PRO A 301 -23.55 -1.22 1.56
C PRO A 301 -22.84 -0.70 2.82
N ILE A 302 -21.85 -1.47 3.29
CA ILE A 302 -21.07 -1.16 4.49
C ILE A 302 -19.77 -0.48 4.08
N CYS A 303 -19.47 0.70 4.66
CA CYS A 303 -18.17 1.34 4.54
C CYS A 303 -17.28 1.06 5.76
N ASP A 304 -15.98 1.33 5.63
CA ASP A 304 -15.01 0.91 6.66
C ASP A 304 -15.28 1.50 8.04
N GLN A 305 -15.75 2.76 8.08
CA GLN A 305 -16.02 3.46 9.32
C GLN A 305 -17.10 2.76 10.16
N ILE A 306 -18.13 2.20 9.50
CA ILE A 306 -19.23 1.50 10.19
C ILE A 306 -18.70 0.28 10.96
N LEU A 307 -17.76 -0.46 10.37
CA LEU A 307 -17.15 -1.62 11.03
C LEU A 307 -16.22 -1.20 12.17
N ILE A 308 -15.46 -0.12 12.00
CA ILE A 308 -14.61 0.44 13.05
C ILE A 308 -15.46 0.89 14.24
N ASP A 309 -16.58 1.57 13.99
CA ASP A 309 -17.47 2.05 15.04
C ASP A 309 -18.16 0.90 15.78
N ALA A 310 -18.56 -0.16 15.05
CA ALA A 310 -19.10 -1.38 15.64
C ALA A 310 -18.08 -2.11 16.53
N ILE A 311 -16.84 -2.25 16.07
CA ILE A 311 -15.74 -2.81 16.87
C ILE A 311 -15.50 -1.96 18.11
N LYS A 312 -15.40 -0.64 17.96
CA LYS A 312 -15.18 0.28 19.08
C LYS A 312 -16.27 0.16 20.15
N LYS A 313 -17.53 0.00 19.74
CA LYS A 313 -18.62 -0.22 20.68
C LYS A 313 -18.44 -1.50 21.50
N ILE A 314 -18.08 -2.61 20.85
CA ILE A 314 -17.85 -3.91 21.52
C ILE A 314 -16.65 -3.81 22.47
N VAL A 315 -15.53 -3.25 22.01
CA VAL A 315 -14.32 -3.10 22.84
C VAL A 315 -14.58 -2.20 24.05
N ASN A 316 -15.32 -1.10 23.88
CA ASN A 316 -15.71 -0.24 24.99
C ASN A 316 -16.59 -0.96 26.01
N GLU A 317 -17.51 -1.82 25.55
CA GLU A 317 -18.36 -2.64 26.42
C GLU A 317 -17.53 -3.63 27.22
N ILE A 318 -16.61 -4.36 26.57
CA ILE A 318 -15.68 -5.27 27.25
C ILE A 318 -14.86 -4.53 28.31
N ASN A 319 -14.37 -3.33 27.99
CA ASN A 319 -13.54 -2.53 28.89
C ASN A 319 -14.34 -1.83 30.00
N SER A 320 -15.67 -1.81 29.94
CA SER A 320 -16.50 -1.16 30.97
C SER A 320 -16.41 -1.83 32.34
N VAL A 321 -16.06 -3.12 32.36
CA VAL A 321 -15.94 -3.95 33.57
C VAL A 321 -14.50 -4.31 33.93
N ARG A 322 -13.52 -3.90 33.10
CA ARG A 322 -12.11 -4.27 33.26
C ARG A 322 -11.30 -3.18 33.95
N SER A 323 -10.29 -3.62 34.69
CA SER A 323 -9.27 -2.72 35.23
C SER A 323 -8.41 -2.13 34.10
N GLU A 324 -7.71 -1.02 34.36
CA GLU A 324 -6.85 -0.37 33.36
C GLU A 324 -5.76 -1.29 32.80
N ILE A 325 -5.25 -2.23 33.61
CA ILE A 325 -4.19 -3.17 33.24
C ILE A 325 -4.68 -4.36 32.38
N GLU A 326 -6.00 -4.62 32.35
CA GLU A 326 -6.62 -5.73 31.63
C GLU A 326 -7.38 -5.27 30.37
N GLN A 327 -7.24 -3.98 30.02
CA GLN A 327 -7.99 -3.41 28.91
C GLN A 327 -7.73 -4.15 27.60
N PHE A 328 -8.83 -4.46 26.92
CA PHE A 328 -8.84 -4.90 25.55
C PHE A 328 -8.38 -3.73 24.66
N GLU A 329 -7.18 -3.84 24.08
CA GLU A 329 -6.65 -2.77 23.25
C GLU A 329 -7.44 -2.66 21.91
N MET A 330 -7.58 -1.44 21.40
CA MET A 330 -8.30 -1.20 20.14
C MET A 330 -7.61 -1.84 18.93
N PHE A 331 -8.41 -2.20 17.94
CA PHE A 331 -7.92 -2.82 16.71
C PHE A 331 -8.73 -2.42 15.47
N THR A 332 -8.18 -2.74 14.29
CA THR A 332 -8.82 -2.51 12.99
C THR A 332 -9.38 -3.83 12.43
N PRO A 333 -10.38 -3.81 11.53
CA PRO A 333 -10.93 -5.04 10.95
C PRO A 333 -9.91 -5.99 10.33
N HIS A 334 -8.75 -5.50 9.89
CA HIS A 334 -7.66 -6.33 9.37
C HIS A 334 -7.06 -7.28 10.41
N CYS A 335 -7.27 -7.03 11.71
CA CYS A 335 -6.87 -7.92 12.80
C CYS A 335 -7.50 -9.30 12.65
N PHE A 336 -8.79 -9.41 12.28
CA PHE A 336 -9.46 -10.71 12.11
C PHE A 336 -8.75 -11.60 11.10
N ARG A 337 -8.20 -11.00 10.04
CA ARG A 337 -7.42 -11.72 9.04
C ARG A 337 -6.06 -12.17 9.54
N HIS A 338 -5.40 -11.36 10.37
CA HIS A 338 -4.16 -11.77 11.02
C HIS A 338 -4.43 -12.89 12.03
N THR A 339 -5.51 -12.79 12.80
CA THR A 339 -5.97 -13.85 13.71
C THR A 339 -6.28 -15.13 12.96
N PHE A 340 -7.02 -15.09 11.84
CA PHE A 340 -7.25 -16.27 11.00
C PHE A 340 -5.95 -16.95 10.59
N ALA A 341 -4.99 -16.17 10.07
CA ALA A 341 -3.69 -16.71 9.64
C ALA A 341 -2.94 -17.38 10.79
N THR A 342 -2.92 -16.74 11.97
CA THR A 342 -2.30 -17.29 13.18
C THR A 342 -2.98 -18.59 13.61
N ARG A 343 -4.31 -18.65 13.64
CA ARG A 343 -5.05 -19.89 13.99
C ARG A 343 -4.78 -21.00 12.98
N CYS A 344 -4.65 -20.69 11.69
CA CYS A 344 -4.24 -21.67 10.69
C CYS A 344 -2.83 -22.23 10.97
N PHE A 345 -1.88 -21.38 11.35
CA PHE A 345 -0.54 -21.82 11.71
C PHE A 345 -0.54 -22.71 12.96
N GLU A 346 -1.28 -22.33 14.00
CA GLU A 346 -1.43 -23.11 15.23
C GLU A 346 -2.09 -24.47 14.97
N ALA A 347 -3.04 -24.52 14.03
CA ALA A 347 -3.66 -25.75 13.55
C ALA A 347 -2.73 -26.62 12.68
N GLY A 348 -1.51 -26.15 12.36
CA GLY A 348 -0.52 -26.89 11.55
C GLY A 348 -0.78 -26.83 10.05
N ILE A 349 -1.60 -25.89 9.56
CA ILE A 349 -1.83 -25.72 8.11
C ILE A 349 -0.55 -25.19 7.46
N SER A 350 -0.18 -25.78 6.32
CA SER A 350 1.07 -25.40 5.65
C SER A 350 1.07 -23.91 5.24
N PRO A 351 2.23 -23.22 5.33
CA PRO A 351 2.33 -21.81 4.96
C PRO A 351 1.87 -21.52 3.52
N LYS A 352 2.06 -22.48 2.61
CA LYS A 352 1.66 -22.36 1.20
C LYS A 352 0.14 -22.36 1.03
N VAL A 353 -0.57 -23.20 1.79
CA VAL A 353 -2.02 -23.25 1.80
C VAL A 353 -2.60 -21.97 2.40
N ILE A 354 -2.02 -21.49 3.52
CA ILE A 354 -2.42 -20.21 4.13
C ILE A 354 -2.19 -19.04 3.16
N GLN A 355 -1.07 -19.04 2.42
CA GLN A 355 -0.81 -18.04 1.38
C GLN A 355 -1.95 -18.00 0.35
N THR A 356 -2.45 -19.16 -0.07
CA THR A 356 -3.57 -19.29 -1.01
C THR A 356 -4.85 -18.76 -0.38
N TYR A 357 -5.22 -19.16 0.83
CA TYR A 357 -6.44 -18.67 1.52
C TYR A 357 -6.45 -17.16 1.74
N LEU A 358 -5.28 -16.58 2.00
CA LEU A 358 -5.12 -15.15 2.16
C LEU A 358 -5.03 -14.43 0.79
N GLY A 359 -4.64 -15.10 -0.29
CA GLY A 359 -4.35 -14.44 -1.57
C GLY A 359 -3.18 -13.45 -1.43
N HIS A 360 -2.10 -13.87 -0.76
CA HIS A 360 -0.84 -13.11 -0.69
C HIS A 360 0.01 -13.37 -1.93
N SER A 361 0.55 -12.30 -2.53
CA SER A 361 1.37 -12.41 -3.74
C SER A 361 2.72 -13.08 -3.48
N THR A 362 3.26 -12.97 -2.26
CA THR A 362 4.52 -13.60 -1.86
C THR A 362 4.36 -14.39 -0.57
N LEU A 363 5.13 -15.46 -0.41
CA LEU A 363 5.14 -16.27 0.81
C LEU A 363 5.66 -15.48 2.01
N GLN A 364 6.61 -14.56 1.79
CA GLN A 364 7.14 -13.68 2.83
C GLN A 364 6.05 -12.91 3.58
N MET A 365 5.00 -12.44 2.88
CA MET A 365 3.88 -11.74 3.54
C MET A 365 3.14 -12.61 4.55
N THR A 366 3.06 -13.91 4.27
CA THR A 366 2.45 -14.91 5.15
C THR A 366 3.39 -15.28 6.30
N MET A 367 4.68 -15.46 6.01
CA MET A 367 5.69 -15.78 7.02
C MET A 367 5.96 -14.62 8.00
N ASP A 368 5.80 -13.37 7.56
CA ASP A 368 5.85 -12.18 8.42
C ASP A 368 4.75 -12.18 9.50
N LEU A 369 3.70 -13.02 9.38
CA LEU A 369 2.69 -13.24 10.42
C LEU A 369 3.08 -14.39 11.36
N TYR A 370 3.89 -15.33 10.87
CA TYR A 370 4.27 -16.53 11.59
C TYR A 370 5.29 -16.25 12.70
N THR A 371 6.11 -15.22 12.53
CA THR A 371 7.17 -14.86 13.50
C THR A 371 6.65 -14.53 14.90
N SER A 372 5.39 -14.11 15.05
CA SER A 372 4.77 -13.91 16.38
C SER A 372 4.28 -15.20 17.04
N VAL A 373 4.03 -16.25 16.25
CA VAL A 373 3.48 -17.55 16.69
C VAL A 373 4.59 -18.53 17.08
N PHE A 374 5.77 -18.36 16.47
CA PHE A 374 6.90 -19.30 16.60
C PHE A 374 7.35 -19.57 18.04
N LYS A 375 7.24 -18.59 18.96
CA LYS A 375 7.60 -18.79 20.38
C LYS A 375 6.79 -19.88 21.08
N HIS A 376 5.62 -20.27 20.55
CA HIS A 376 4.73 -21.25 21.18
C HIS A 376 4.58 -22.55 20.36
N CYS A 377 5.01 -22.55 19.10
CA CYS A 377 4.88 -23.70 18.21
C CYS A 377 6.08 -24.67 18.25
N GLU A 378 7.26 -24.24 18.72
CA GLU A 378 8.45 -25.12 18.78
C GLU A 378 8.21 -26.37 19.63
N GLU A 379 7.61 -26.20 20.81
CA GLU A 379 7.30 -27.32 21.72
C GLU A 379 6.36 -28.33 21.05
N LYS A 380 5.26 -27.86 20.45
CA LYS A 380 4.29 -28.72 19.75
C LYS A 380 4.86 -29.38 18.50
N ALA A 381 5.77 -28.71 17.78
CA ALA A 381 6.41 -29.27 16.60
C ALA A 381 7.37 -30.40 16.96
N ILE A 382 8.15 -30.24 18.04
CA ILE A 382 9.02 -31.29 18.57
C ILE A 382 8.18 -32.44 19.12
N SER A 383 7.11 -32.18 19.89
CA SER A 383 6.22 -33.25 20.38
C SER A 383 5.61 -34.07 19.25
N ARG A 384 5.10 -33.43 18.17
CA ARG A 384 4.59 -34.14 16.98
C ARG A 384 5.67 -34.94 16.26
N LEU A 385 6.90 -34.43 16.22
CA LEU A 385 8.03 -35.15 15.64
C LEU A 385 8.38 -36.38 16.47
N SER A 386 8.38 -36.26 17.80
CA SER A 386 8.57 -37.38 18.72
C SER A 386 7.48 -38.43 18.58
N GLU A 387 6.20 -38.03 18.52
CA GLU A 387 5.07 -38.94 18.27
C GLU A 387 5.21 -39.67 16.93
N TYR A 388 5.68 -38.98 15.88
CA TYR A 388 5.94 -39.60 14.58
C TYR A 388 7.07 -40.63 14.66
N PHE A 389 8.18 -40.33 15.34
CA PHE A 389 9.26 -41.30 15.53
C PHE A 389 8.82 -42.51 16.37
N ILE A 390 8.02 -42.32 17.42
CA ILE A 390 7.43 -43.41 18.21
C ILE A 390 6.56 -44.30 17.31
N SER A 391 5.73 -43.70 16.44
CA SER A 391 4.90 -44.48 15.50
C SER A 391 5.71 -45.26 14.44
N LEU A 392 6.93 -44.80 14.12
CA LEU A 392 7.86 -45.51 13.24
C LEU A 392 8.57 -46.68 13.95
N GLU A 393 8.72 -46.59 15.27
CA GLU A 393 9.27 -47.66 16.11
C GLU A 393 8.23 -48.77 16.34
N ASP A 394 6.99 -48.41 16.68
CA ASP A 394 5.86 -49.36 16.80
C ASP A 394 5.61 -50.15 15.51
N SER A 395 5.80 -49.51 14.34
CA SER A 395 5.63 -50.18 13.04
C SER A 395 6.78 -51.12 12.66
N ARG A 396 7.94 -51.03 13.33
CA ARG A 396 9.00 -52.04 13.24
C ARG A 396 8.71 -53.25 14.12
N GLU A 397 8.19 -53.04 15.33
CA GLU A 397 7.82 -54.12 16.24
C GLU A 397 6.64 -54.95 15.71
N ILE A 398 5.62 -54.32 15.12
CA ILE A 398 4.49 -55.00 14.46
C ILE A 398 4.94 -55.85 13.25
N ASN A 399 6.01 -55.45 12.55
CA ASN A 399 6.57 -56.25 11.45
C ASN A 399 7.38 -57.46 11.97
N ILE A 400 8.04 -57.32 13.13
CA ILE A 400 8.79 -58.42 13.76
C ILE A 400 7.82 -59.48 14.31
N GLU A 401 6.73 -59.09 14.98
CA GLU A 401 5.72 -60.04 15.45
C GLU A 401 5.04 -60.79 14.30
N ARG A 402 4.74 -60.11 13.19
CA ARG A 402 4.18 -60.75 11.98
C ARG A 402 5.14 -61.70 11.26
N GLU A 403 6.45 -61.47 11.34
CA GLU A 403 7.44 -62.44 10.83
C GLU A 403 7.65 -63.61 11.81
N PHE A 404 7.57 -63.35 13.11
CA PHE A 404 7.66 -64.38 14.15
C PHE A 404 6.48 -65.36 14.10
N GLU A 405 5.25 -64.87 13.93
CA GLU A 405 4.05 -65.70 13.75
C GLU A 405 4.05 -66.55 12.47
N LYS A 406 4.91 -66.25 11.49
CA LYS A 406 5.10 -67.09 10.29
C LYS A 406 6.14 -68.20 10.48
N GLN A 407 6.88 -68.18 11.58
CA GLN A 407 7.89 -69.18 11.94
C GLN A 407 7.39 -70.22 12.96
N ILE A 408 6.18 -70.03 13.49
CA ILE A 408 5.40 -71.02 14.26
C ILE A 408 4.37 -71.62 13.31
#